data_AF-A0A1F0J3Y7-F1
#
_entry.id   AF-A0A1F0J3Y7-F1
#
_cell.length_a   1.000
_cell.length_b   1.000
_cell.length_c   1.000
_cell.angle_alpha   90.00
_cell.angle_beta   90.00
_cell.angle_gamma   90.00
#
_symmetry.space_group_name_H-M   'P 1'
#
loop_
_entity.id
_entity.type
_entity.pdbx_description
1 polymer ?
#
loop_
_entity_poly.entity_id
_entity_poly.type
_entity_poly.pdbx_seq_one_letter_code
_entity_poly.pdbx_strand_id
1 'polypeptide(L)'
;MKKLIIAAGLLMTTSAYAQTEVLTGVTRGKDYGVVYSLPKTQIELEIKANKVNYTPGEFSKYADRYLRLTNVSTEPEEYWELASVKVKSVGVPNSETTYFVKLKDKTVAPLMELTEDGIVKTINVPYSKSSSDKKTAPAPTVLSKIANPREFLTEEILMASSTAKMAELVAKEIYNIRESKNALLRGQADNMPSDGAQLKIMLDNLNAQEEAMTQMFSGTRDKEEKTFTVRLTPDREFNNEVAFRFSKKLGVVANNDLAGTPFYISLKDLKSVKIPQEDGKKKKDLDGIAYNVPGQAMVTLTDGKKKLYEGELPITQFGVIEYLAPVLFNKNSTIKVYFDPNTGGLLKVDREEGK
;
A
#
# COMPACT_ATOMS: atom_id res chain seq x y z
N MET A 1 -61.98 64.69 -24.14
CA MET A 1 -61.39 64.38 -22.81
C MET A 1 -61.91 63.03 -22.34
N LYS A 2 -61.10 62.32 -21.53
CA LYS A 2 -61.27 60.96 -20.97
C LYS A 2 -60.87 59.79 -21.91
N LYS A 3 -59.62 59.35 -21.70
CA LYS A 3 -59.03 58.11 -22.20
C LYS A 3 -59.35 56.97 -21.22
N LEU A 4 -59.85 55.85 -21.73
CA LEU A 4 -59.93 54.57 -21.01
C LEU A 4 -58.64 53.79 -21.33
N ILE A 5 -57.85 53.50 -20.30
CA ILE A 5 -56.65 52.65 -20.40
C ILE A 5 -57.04 51.27 -19.87
N ILE A 6 -56.94 50.28 -20.75
CA ILE A 6 -57.03 48.85 -20.44
C ILE A 6 -55.66 48.41 -19.93
N ALA A 7 -55.57 47.99 -18.67
CA ALA A 7 -54.37 47.40 -18.10
C ALA A 7 -54.38 45.88 -18.35
N ALA A 8 -53.56 45.44 -19.30
CA ALA A 8 -53.25 44.02 -19.50
C ALA A 8 -52.19 43.60 -18.48
N GLY A 9 -52.59 42.82 -17.48
CA GLY A 9 -51.68 42.17 -16.53
C GLY A 9 -50.98 40.98 -17.19
N LEU A 10 -49.74 41.18 -17.63
CA LEU A 10 -48.85 40.10 -18.06
C LEU A 10 -48.23 39.47 -16.82
N LEU A 11 -48.82 38.38 -16.34
CA LEU A 11 -48.22 37.50 -15.33
C LEU A 11 -47.07 36.72 -15.99
N MET A 12 -45.86 37.29 -15.97
CA MET A 12 -44.63 36.50 -16.17
C MET A 12 -44.40 35.65 -14.92
N THR A 13 -44.78 34.38 -14.99
CA THR A 13 -44.34 33.36 -14.04
C THR A 13 -42.85 33.11 -14.25
N THR A 14 -42.00 33.82 -13.50
CA THR A 14 -40.59 33.45 -13.38
C THR A 14 -40.51 32.17 -12.56
N SER A 15 -40.40 31.02 -13.22
CA SER A 15 -39.93 29.79 -12.59
C SER A 15 -38.48 29.99 -12.17
N ALA A 16 -38.28 30.39 -10.91
CA ALA A 16 -36.97 30.36 -10.29
C ALA A 16 -36.55 28.90 -10.11
N TYR A 17 -35.75 28.39 -11.05
CA TYR A 17 -35.09 27.10 -10.91
C TYR A 17 -34.10 27.20 -9.77
N ALA A 18 -34.36 26.47 -8.69
CA ALA A 18 -33.48 26.40 -7.53
C ALA A 18 -32.28 25.48 -7.88
N GLN A 19 -31.27 26.02 -8.56
CA GLN A 19 -30.05 25.31 -8.93
C GLN A 19 -28.93 25.58 -7.91
N THR A 20 -28.19 24.51 -7.56
CA THR A 20 -27.00 24.54 -6.71
C THR A 20 -25.82 25.09 -7.50
N GLU A 21 -25.35 26.28 -7.13
CA GLU A 21 -24.19 26.92 -7.75
C GLU A 21 -22.89 26.39 -7.16
N VAL A 22 -21.91 26.09 -8.02
CA VAL A 22 -20.56 25.69 -7.63
C VAL A 22 -19.56 26.70 -8.18
N LEU A 23 -18.76 27.28 -7.28
CA LEU A 23 -17.73 28.27 -7.62
C LEU A 23 -16.34 27.63 -7.53
N THR A 24 -15.40 28.04 -8.37
CA THR A 24 -14.00 27.64 -8.25
C THR A 24 -13.29 28.46 -7.18
N GLY A 25 -12.55 27.81 -6.28
CA GLY A 25 -11.74 28.45 -5.24
C GLY A 25 -12.47 28.66 -3.90
N VAL A 26 -11.82 29.39 -2.99
CA VAL A 26 -12.35 29.68 -1.64
C VAL A 26 -12.98 31.07 -1.62
N THR A 27 -14.26 31.16 -1.27
CA THR A 27 -14.95 32.44 -1.09
C THR A 27 -14.64 33.03 0.29
N ARG A 28 -13.93 34.17 0.35
CA ARG A 28 -13.65 34.91 1.60
C ARG A 28 -14.88 35.68 2.09
N GLY A 29 -15.90 34.95 2.55
CA GLY A 29 -16.98 35.46 3.42
C GLY A 29 -18.02 36.35 2.73
N LYS A 30 -19.14 35.74 2.32
CA LYS A 30 -20.50 36.33 2.20
C LYS A 30 -21.56 35.27 1.86
N ASP A 31 -21.14 34.13 1.31
CA ASP A 31 -22.00 33.01 0.94
C ASP A 31 -21.85 31.83 1.91
N TYR A 32 -22.96 31.17 2.24
CA TYR A 32 -22.97 29.91 3.01
C TYR A 32 -22.68 28.73 2.07
N GLY A 33 -21.73 27.86 2.42
CA GLY A 33 -21.32 26.77 1.53
C GLY A 33 -20.26 25.83 2.09
N VAL A 34 -19.96 24.78 1.33
CA VAL A 34 -18.92 23.77 1.64
C VAL A 34 -17.80 23.88 0.63
N VAL A 35 -16.55 23.95 1.10
CA VAL A 35 -15.35 23.87 0.25
C VAL A 35 -14.90 22.41 0.18
N TYR A 36 -14.67 21.89 -1.03
CA TYR A 36 -14.03 20.59 -1.24
C TYR A 36 -12.99 20.67 -2.34
N SER A 37 -12.04 19.74 -2.32
CA SER A 37 -11.04 19.61 -3.38
C SER A 37 -11.17 18.26 -4.10
N LEU A 38 -10.86 18.25 -5.39
CA LEU A 38 -10.62 17.01 -6.11
C LEU A 38 -9.19 16.52 -5.85
N PRO A 39 -8.95 15.20 -5.79
CA PRO A 39 -7.62 14.66 -5.57
C PRO A 39 -6.80 14.64 -6.86
N LYS A 40 -5.48 14.79 -6.72
CA LYS A 40 -4.49 14.37 -7.71
C LYS A 40 -3.93 13.00 -7.30
N THR A 41 -3.71 12.13 -8.27
CA THR A 41 -3.10 10.83 -8.00
C THR A 41 -1.62 11.00 -7.69
N GLN A 42 -1.14 10.31 -6.66
CA GLN A 42 0.27 9.99 -6.48
C GLN A 42 0.45 8.48 -6.54
N ILE A 43 1.54 8.03 -7.17
CA ILE A 43 1.94 6.64 -7.18
C ILE A 43 2.81 6.42 -5.94
N GLU A 44 2.33 5.59 -5.02
CA GLU A 44 3.04 5.21 -3.81
C GLU A 44 3.68 3.83 -3.98
N LEU A 45 4.99 3.77 -3.78
CA LEU A 45 5.78 2.55 -3.74
C LEU A 45 6.04 2.20 -2.28
N GLU A 46 5.44 1.12 -1.80
CA GLU A 46 5.70 0.53 -0.49
C GLU A 46 6.75 -0.57 -0.65
N ILE A 47 7.96 -0.29 -0.18
CA ILE A 47 9.13 -1.14 -0.34
C ILE A 47 9.44 -1.76 1.01
N LYS A 48 9.35 -3.09 1.10
CA LYS A 48 9.78 -3.85 2.27
C LYS A 48 11.18 -4.38 2.05
N ALA A 49 12.07 -4.12 2.99
CA ALA A 49 13.42 -4.66 2.99
C ALA A 49 13.79 -5.19 4.38
N ASN A 50 14.53 -6.29 4.41
CA ASN A 50 15.02 -6.90 5.64
C ASN A 50 16.45 -6.43 5.87
N LYS A 51 16.70 -5.80 7.02
CA LYS A 51 18.04 -5.66 7.54
C LYS A 51 18.45 -6.99 8.16
N VAL A 52 19.51 -7.60 7.63
CA VAL A 52 20.02 -8.88 8.07
C VAL A 52 21.33 -8.64 8.81
N ASN A 53 21.36 -9.02 10.08
CA ASN A 53 22.58 -9.08 10.88
C ASN A 53 22.99 -10.54 11.00
N TYR A 54 24.11 -10.89 10.38
CA TYR A 54 24.67 -12.23 10.41
C TYR A 54 25.74 -12.33 11.49
N THR A 55 25.56 -13.30 12.40
CA THR A 55 26.58 -13.66 13.40
C THR A 55 27.12 -15.04 13.08
N PRO A 56 28.42 -15.17 12.74
CA PRO A 56 29.04 -16.46 12.45
C PRO A 56 28.91 -17.43 13.63
N GLY A 57 28.70 -18.71 13.30
CA GLY A 57 28.74 -19.77 14.30
C GLY A 57 30.16 -20.00 14.82
N GLU A 58 30.26 -20.52 16.05
CA GLU A 58 31.54 -20.86 16.71
C GLU A 58 32.43 -21.79 15.84
N PHE A 59 31.80 -22.66 15.03
CA PHE A 59 32.44 -23.63 14.14
C PHE A 59 32.26 -23.29 12.65
N SER A 60 31.95 -22.04 12.31
CA SER A 60 31.78 -21.58 10.91
C SER A 60 32.92 -22.00 9.97
N LYS A 61 34.17 -21.96 10.45
CA LYS A 61 35.37 -22.40 9.71
C LYS A 61 35.35 -23.87 9.29
N TYR A 62 34.55 -24.70 9.96
CA TYR A 62 34.45 -26.14 9.70
C TYR A 62 33.13 -26.54 9.04
N ALA A 63 32.26 -25.57 8.72
CA ALA A 63 30.92 -25.80 8.24
C ALA A 63 30.89 -26.58 6.90
N ASP A 64 31.75 -26.23 5.94
CA ASP A 64 31.87 -26.99 4.70
C ASP A 64 32.46 -28.38 4.93
N ARG A 65 33.56 -28.47 5.69
CA ARG A 65 34.26 -29.74 5.95
C ARG A 65 33.34 -30.81 6.52
N TYR A 66 32.54 -30.46 7.52
CA TYR A 66 31.73 -31.43 8.27
C TYR A 66 30.27 -31.48 7.83
N LEU A 67 29.66 -30.34 7.49
CA LEU A 67 28.23 -30.26 7.15
C LEU A 67 27.96 -29.91 5.68
N ARG A 68 29.01 -29.74 4.85
CA ARG A 68 28.90 -29.34 3.42
C ARG A 68 28.17 -28.02 3.21
N LEU A 69 28.25 -27.13 4.19
CA LEU A 69 27.69 -25.79 4.13
C LEU A 69 28.70 -24.84 3.48
N THR A 70 28.52 -24.52 2.20
CA THR A 70 29.46 -23.72 1.39
C THR A 70 29.23 -22.20 1.48
N ASN A 71 28.05 -21.75 1.90
CA ASN A 71 27.67 -20.33 1.97
C ASN A 71 27.66 -19.80 3.42
N VAL A 72 28.70 -20.14 4.18
CA VAL A 72 28.87 -19.73 5.58
C VAL A 72 30.06 -18.79 5.65
N SER A 73 29.82 -17.56 6.10
CA SER A 73 30.88 -16.59 6.33
C SER A 73 31.47 -16.79 7.73
N THR A 74 32.77 -16.55 7.87
CA THR A 74 33.45 -16.59 9.17
C THR A 74 33.50 -15.22 9.84
N GLU A 75 33.02 -14.18 9.16
CA GLU A 75 33.01 -12.80 9.64
C GLU A 75 31.57 -12.31 9.82
N PRO A 76 31.30 -11.46 10.83
CA PRO A 76 30.02 -10.79 10.96
C PRO A 76 29.70 -9.94 9.74
N GLU A 77 28.46 -10.02 9.27
CA GLU A 77 28.00 -9.28 8.10
C GLU A 77 26.68 -8.57 8.40
N GLU A 78 26.58 -7.32 7.96
CA GLU A 78 25.34 -6.56 7.97
C GLU A 78 24.99 -6.20 6.52
N TYR A 79 23.80 -6.61 6.09
CA TYR A 79 23.33 -6.31 4.74
C TYR A 79 21.81 -6.21 4.67
N TRP A 80 21.34 -5.67 3.56
CA TRP A 80 19.93 -5.51 3.26
C TRP A 80 19.49 -6.45 2.15
N GLU A 81 18.33 -7.07 2.34
CA GLU A 81 17.63 -7.86 1.34
C GLU A 81 16.31 -7.17 0.97
N LEU A 82 16.07 -6.94 -0.32
CA LEU A 82 14.76 -6.48 -0.78
C LEU A 82 13.76 -7.63 -0.64
N ALA A 83 12.70 -7.41 0.16
CA ALA A 83 11.69 -8.44 0.41
C ALA A 83 10.53 -8.35 -0.58
N SER A 84 9.92 -7.17 -0.73
CA SER A 84 8.83 -6.97 -1.68
C SER A 84 8.65 -5.50 -2.04
N VAL A 85 8.03 -5.22 -3.19
CA VAL A 85 7.60 -3.89 -3.57
C VAL A 85 6.12 -3.94 -3.95
N LYS A 86 5.32 -3.05 -3.38
CA LYS A 86 3.91 -2.86 -3.76
C LYS A 86 3.73 -1.48 -4.34
N VAL A 87 2.91 -1.39 -5.39
CA VAL A 87 2.57 -0.13 -6.06
C VAL A 87 1.10 0.15 -5.81
N LYS A 88 0.78 1.35 -5.35
CA LYS A 88 -0.59 1.80 -5.09
C LYS A 88 -0.81 3.20 -5.65
N SER A 89 -2.05 3.51 -6.02
CA SER A 89 -2.51 4.86 -6.32
C SER A 89 -3.12 5.46 -5.04
N VAL A 90 -2.68 6.65 -4.66
CA VAL A 90 -3.21 7.38 -3.50
C VAL A 90 -3.64 8.78 -3.93
N GLY A 91 -4.78 9.25 -3.42
CA GLY A 91 -5.28 10.59 -3.70
C GLY A 91 -4.75 11.61 -2.71
N VAL A 92 -4.20 12.71 -3.21
CA VAL A 92 -3.81 13.87 -2.39
C VAL A 92 -4.63 15.07 -2.84
N PRO A 93 -5.16 15.92 -1.92
CA PRO A 93 -5.94 17.08 -2.33
C PRO A 93 -5.16 17.97 -3.31
N ASN A 94 -5.82 18.37 -4.40
CA ASN A 94 -5.26 19.30 -5.36
C ASN A 94 -5.83 20.70 -5.13
N SER A 95 -4.96 21.62 -4.71
CA SER A 95 -5.30 23.03 -4.46
C SER A 95 -5.74 23.80 -5.70
N GLU A 96 -5.40 23.32 -6.90
CA GLU A 96 -5.83 23.94 -8.17
C GLU A 96 -7.28 23.59 -8.51
N THR A 97 -7.79 22.48 -7.98
CA THR A 97 -9.14 21.98 -8.23
C THR A 97 -9.96 21.98 -6.94
N THR A 98 -10.03 23.15 -6.31
CA THR A 98 -10.87 23.41 -5.14
C THR A 98 -12.15 24.11 -5.57
N TYR A 99 -13.28 23.67 -5.04
CA TYR A 99 -14.62 24.12 -5.37
C TYR A 99 -15.39 24.50 -4.11
N PHE A 100 -16.26 25.49 -4.23
CA PHE A 100 -17.18 25.94 -3.20
C PHE A 100 -18.61 25.68 -3.64
N VAL A 101 -19.33 24.82 -2.90
CA VAL A 101 -20.75 24.52 -3.12
C VAL A 101 -21.59 25.45 -2.27
N LYS A 102 -22.35 26.33 -2.89
CA LYS A 102 -23.24 27.25 -2.18
C LYS A 102 -24.49 26.54 -1.70
N LEU A 103 -24.80 26.68 -0.41
CA LEU A 103 -26.03 26.17 0.20
C LEU A 103 -27.08 27.30 0.14
N LYS A 104 -28.08 27.18 -0.74
CA LYS A 104 -29.20 28.13 -0.82
C LYS A 104 -30.36 27.69 0.09
N ASP A 105 -31.03 28.65 0.74
CA ASP A 105 -32.17 28.45 1.68
C ASP A 105 -33.41 27.72 1.09
N LYS A 106 -33.44 27.48 -0.22
CA LYS A 106 -34.58 26.83 -0.93
C LYS A 106 -34.19 25.61 -1.76
N THR A 107 -32.97 25.11 -1.63
CA THR A 107 -32.50 23.83 -2.20
C THR A 107 -32.26 22.84 -1.05
N VAL A 108 -32.40 21.53 -1.28
CA VAL A 108 -31.97 20.56 -0.25
C VAL A 108 -30.46 20.69 -0.16
N ALA A 109 -29.96 21.25 0.93
CA ALA A 109 -28.53 21.42 1.16
C ALA A 109 -27.87 20.02 1.04
N PRO A 110 -26.98 19.80 0.05
CA PRO A 110 -26.32 18.51 -0.08
C PRO A 110 -25.55 18.21 1.20
N LEU A 111 -25.87 17.11 1.88
CA LEU A 111 -25.08 16.65 3.02
C LEU A 111 -23.78 16.08 2.46
N MET A 112 -22.71 16.88 2.46
CA MET A 112 -21.41 16.47 1.94
C MET A 112 -20.57 15.86 3.06
N GLU A 113 -19.99 14.68 2.79
CA GLU A 113 -18.93 14.10 3.61
C GLU A 113 -17.60 14.28 2.89
N LEU A 114 -16.61 14.82 3.60
CA LEU A 114 -15.25 14.99 3.11
C LEU A 114 -14.29 14.07 3.87
N THR A 115 -13.15 13.74 3.26
CA THR A 115 -12.00 13.19 4.00
C THR A 115 -11.43 14.22 4.98
N GLU A 116 -10.58 13.78 5.90
CA GLU A 116 -9.85 14.67 6.82
C GLU A 116 -9.06 15.75 6.07
N ASP A 117 -8.57 15.43 4.87
CA ASP A 117 -7.81 16.32 4.01
C ASP A 117 -8.68 17.18 3.06
N GLY A 118 -10.01 17.12 3.18
CA GLY A 118 -10.95 17.96 2.43
C GLY A 118 -11.29 17.47 1.01
N ILE A 119 -11.09 16.18 0.71
CA ILE A 119 -11.52 15.55 -0.55
C ILE A 119 -12.99 15.11 -0.44
N VAL A 120 -13.78 15.31 -1.48
CA VAL A 120 -15.18 14.85 -1.50
C VAL A 120 -15.29 13.32 -1.46
N LYS A 121 -16.12 12.79 -0.55
CA LYS A 121 -16.34 11.35 -0.36
C LYS A 121 -17.78 10.95 -0.69
N THR A 122 -18.77 11.65 -0.12
CA THR A 122 -20.19 11.37 -0.39
C THR A 122 -21.03 12.64 -0.42
N ILE A 123 -22.22 12.54 -1.04
CA ILE A 123 -23.27 13.57 -1.02
C ILE A 123 -24.61 12.91 -0.70
N ASN A 124 -25.35 13.49 0.24
CA ASN A 124 -26.65 13.03 0.75
C ASN A 124 -26.65 11.62 1.34
N VAL A 125 -25.48 11.12 1.74
CA VAL A 125 -25.35 9.87 2.48
C VAL A 125 -25.30 10.22 3.98
N PRO A 126 -26.14 9.60 4.83
CA PRO A 126 -26.07 9.81 6.27
C PRO A 126 -24.65 9.52 6.77
N TYR A 127 -24.13 10.40 7.62
CA TYR A 127 -22.79 10.25 8.16
C TYR A 127 -22.65 8.89 8.87
N SER A 128 -21.94 8.00 8.21
CA SER A 128 -21.48 6.76 8.80
C SER A 128 -20.17 7.10 9.51
N LYS A 129 -20.07 6.82 10.82
CA LYS A 129 -18.76 6.67 11.46
C LYS A 129 -18.10 5.41 10.88
N SER A 130 -17.75 5.42 9.59
CA SER A 130 -16.96 4.36 8.99
C SER A 130 -15.60 4.47 9.62
N SER A 131 -15.27 3.50 10.47
CA SER A 131 -13.98 3.30 11.10
C SER A 131 -12.86 3.80 10.21
N SER A 132 -12.27 4.94 10.58
CA SER A 132 -10.94 5.31 10.13
C SER A 132 -10.06 4.09 10.29
N ASP A 133 -9.24 3.86 9.28
CA ASP A 133 -8.37 2.70 9.10
C ASP A 133 -7.97 2.09 10.44
N LYS A 134 -8.42 0.85 10.69
CA LYS A 134 -7.70 -0.01 11.62
C LYS A 134 -6.31 -0.13 11.03
N LYS A 135 -5.41 0.79 11.42
CA LYS A 135 -3.97 0.59 11.39
C LYS A 135 -3.77 -0.69 12.16
N THR A 136 -3.72 -1.80 11.42
CA THR A 136 -3.33 -3.08 11.96
C THR A 136 -1.97 -2.81 12.57
N ALA A 137 -1.93 -2.81 13.91
CA ALA A 137 -0.67 -2.73 14.61
C ALA A 137 0.23 -3.81 13.97
N PRO A 138 1.48 -3.48 13.61
CA PRO A 138 2.39 -4.48 13.09
C PRO A 138 2.36 -5.65 14.07
N ALA A 139 2.03 -6.84 13.55
CA ALA A 139 2.03 -8.04 14.36
C ALA A 139 3.41 -8.11 15.04
N PRO A 140 3.47 -8.35 16.37
CA PRO A 140 4.74 -8.46 17.04
C PRO A 140 5.53 -9.56 16.32
N THR A 141 6.69 -9.18 15.77
CA THR A 141 7.66 -10.12 15.24
C THR A 141 7.95 -11.08 16.37
N VAL A 142 7.47 -12.32 16.25
CA VAL A 142 7.76 -13.37 17.22
C VAL A 142 9.25 -13.60 17.08
N LEU A 143 10.05 -12.97 17.95
CA LEU A 143 11.42 -13.38 18.19
C LEU A 143 11.30 -14.80 18.72
N SER A 144 11.43 -15.78 17.83
CA SER A 144 11.63 -17.16 18.20
C SER A 144 12.81 -17.16 19.17
N LYS A 145 12.54 -17.48 20.44
CA LYS A 145 13.58 -17.61 21.45
C LYS A 145 14.54 -18.69 20.94
N ILE A 146 15.66 -18.25 20.39
CA ILE A 146 16.68 -19.15 19.85
C ILE A 146 17.18 -19.97 21.04
N ALA A 147 16.95 -21.29 21.00
CA ALA A 147 17.46 -22.20 22.02
C ALA A 147 18.99 -22.11 22.03
N ASN A 148 19.60 -21.98 23.19
CA ASN A 148 21.05 -21.85 23.28
C ASN A 148 21.69 -23.18 22.83
N PRO A 149 22.50 -23.20 21.75
CA PRO A 149 23.08 -24.44 21.24
C PRO A 149 23.89 -25.23 22.27
N ARG A 150 24.44 -24.53 23.27
CA ARG A 150 25.23 -25.16 24.34
C ARG A 150 24.41 -26.05 25.27
N GLU A 151 23.10 -25.87 25.35
CA GLU A 151 22.22 -26.71 26.18
C GLU A 151 22.09 -28.15 25.65
N PHE A 152 22.43 -28.37 24.38
CA PHE A 152 22.31 -29.68 23.73
C PHE A 152 23.65 -30.41 23.57
N LEU A 153 24.75 -29.83 24.04
CA LEU A 153 26.06 -30.45 23.95
C LEU A 153 26.22 -31.51 25.03
N THR A 154 26.74 -32.67 24.64
CA THR A 154 27.07 -33.76 25.55
C THR A 154 28.32 -33.43 26.37
N GLU A 155 28.49 -34.13 27.49
CA GLU A 155 29.68 -34.00 28.34
C GLU A 155 30.98 -34.26 27.55
N GLU A 156 30.98 -35.25 26.66
CA GLU A 156 32.13 -35.56 25.79
C GLU A 156 32.49 -34.37 24.89
N ILE A 157 31.49 -33.69 24.32
CA ILE A 157 31.69 -32.49 23.49
C ILE A 157 32.29 -31.36 24.33
N LEU A 158 31.77 -31.14 25.54
CA LEU A 158 32.23 -30.09 26.44
C LEU A 158 33.65 -30.34 26.98
N MET A 159 34.07 -31.60 27.10
CA MET A 159 35.41 -32.00 27.53
C MET A 159 36.43 -32.08 26.39
N ALA A 160 36.04 -31.77 25.14
CA ALA A 160 36.93 -31.85 23.99
C ALA A 160 38.17 -30.94 24.15
N SER A 161 39.35 -31.47 23.82
CA SER A 161 40.64 -30.80 24.00
C SER A 161 40.91 -29.63 23.04
N SER A 162 40.11 -29.47 21.99
CA SER A 162 40.26 -28.40 20.99
C SER A 162 38.94 -28.06 20.31
N THR A 163 38.86 -26.85 19.75
CA THR A 163 37.70 -26.39 18.96
C THR A 163 37.47 -27.23 17.71
N ALA A 164 38.54 -27.72 17.07
CA ALA A 164 38.44 -28.62 15.92
C ALA A 164 37.83 -29.97 16.30
N LYS A 165 38.22 -30.51 17.48
CA LYS A 165 37.65 -31.76 17.99
C LYS A 165 36.21 -31.58 18.44
N MET A 166 35.90 -30.45 19.08
CA MET A 166 34.53 -30.09 19.45
C MET A 166 33.63 -30.02 18.20
N ALA A 167 34.07 -29.31 17.14
CA ALA A 167 33.34 -29.24 15.89
C ALA A 167 33.14 -30.62 15.23
N GLU A 168 34.13 -31.51 15.28
CA GLU A 168 33.98 -32.89 14.78
C GLU A 168 32.88 -33.65 15.53
N LEU A 169 32.89 -33.59 16.87
CA LEU A 169 31.91 -34.29 17.71
C LEU A 169 30.50 -33.71 17.56
N VAL A 170 30.35 -32.39 17.51
CA VAL A 170 29.03 -31.74 17.28
C VAL A 170 28.49 -32.11 15.90
N ALA A 171 29.34 -32.13 14.87
CA ALA A 171 28.90 -32.55 13.54
C ALA A 171 28.44 -34.02 13.52
N LYS A 172 29.17 -34.92 14.21
CA LYS A 172 28.75 -36.31 14.37
C LYS A 172 27.39 -36.40 15.04
N GLU A 173 27.15 -35.61 16.09
CA GLU A 173 25.87 -35.60 16.79
C GLU A 173 24.72 -35.08 15.92
N ILE A 174 24.94 -34.06 15.10
CA ILE A 174 23.96 -33.60 14.10
C ILE A 174 23.56 -34.74 13.15
N TYR A 175 24.52 -35.53 12.67
CA TYR A 175 24.21 -36.68 11.80
C TYR A 175 23.45 -37.78 12.55
N ASN A 176 23.80 -38.05 13.82
CA ASN A 176 23.06 -39.00 14.66
C ASN A 176 21.58 -38.58 14.85
N ILE A 177 21.34 -37.29 15.07
CA ILE A 177 19.97 -36.74 15.18
C ILE A 177 19.22 -36.90 13.86
N ARG A 178 19.85 -36.60 12.72
CA ARG A 178 19.25 -36.79 11.39
C ARG A 178 18.88 -38.24 11.12
N GLU A 179 19.75 -39.17 11.49
CA GLU A 179 19.49 -40.61 11.38
C GLU A 179 18.32 -41.02 12.28
N SER A 180 18.31 -40.58 13.54
CA SER A 180 17.24 -40.87 14.50
C SER A 180 15.87 -40.33 14.02
N LYS A 181 15.84 -39.10 13.52
CA LYS A 181 14.65 -38.48 12.91
C LYS A 181 14.16 -39.28 11.71
N ASN A 182 15.07 -39.71 10.83
CA ASN A 182 14.71 -40.53 9.67
C ASN A 182 14.17 -41.91 10.09
N ALA A 183 14.74 -42.54 11.12
CA ALA A 183 14.25 -43.81 11.66
C ALA A 183 12.84 -43.67 12.24
N LEU A 184 12.56 -42.61 13.00
CA LEU A 184 11.22 -42.30 13.52
C LEU A 184 10.20 -42.08 12.40
N LEU A 185 10.55 -41.31 11.37
CA LEU A 185 9.66 -41.04 10.25
C LEU A 185 9.36 -42.28 9.40
N ARG A 186 10.32 -43.23 9.30
CA ARG A 186 10.15 -44.50 8.57
C ARG A 186 9.49 -45.59 9.42
N GLY A 187 9.27 -45.35 10.71
CA GLY A 187 8.76 -46.34 11.64
C GLY A 187 9.73 -47.49 11.96
N GLN A 188 11.03 -47.23 11.85
CA GLN A 188 12.11 -48.20 12.10
C GLN A 188 12.79 -47.99 13.46
N ALA A 189 12.30 -47.05 14.26
CA ALA A 189 12.84 -46.80 15.59
C ALA A 189 12.36 -47.84 16.59
N ASP A 190 13.26 -48.34 17.43
CA ASP A 190 12.98 -49.38 18.44
C ASP A 190 11.85 -48.97 19.42
N ASN A 191 11.74 -47.68 19.72
CA ASN A 191 10.75 -47.11 20.63
C ASN A 191 9.82 -46.13 19.88
N MET A 192 9.00 -46.66 18.97
CA MET A 192 8.00 -45.87 18.25
C MET A 192 6.89 -45.36 19.18
N PRO A 193 6.61 -44.04 19.22
CA PRO A 193 5.43 -43.52 19.91
C PRO A 193 4.16 -44.05 19.26
N SER A 194 3.21 -44.52 20.08
CA SER A 194 1.91 -45.00 19.61
C SER A 194 0.91 -43.87 19.30
N ASP A 195 1.19 -42.66 19.77
CA ASP A 195 0.37 -41.46 19.58
C ASP A 195 1.07 -40.45 18.65
N GLY A 196 0.35 -39.98 17.63
CA GLY A 196 0.83 -38.98 16.68
C GLY A 196 1.19 -37.64 17.33
N ALA A 197 0.55 -37.27 18.44
CA ALA A 197 0.91 -36.05 19.18
C ALA A 197 2.28 -36.17 19.86
N GLN A 198 2.58 -37.34 20.45
CA GLN A 198 3.88 -37.61 21.07
C GLN A 198 5.00 -37.71 20.04
N LEU A 199 4.72 -38.35 18.89
CA LEU A 199 5.65 -38.38 17.76
C LEU A 199 6.00 -36.96 17.29
N LYS A 200 4.99 -36.10 17.15
CA LYS A 200 5.21 -34.70 16.76
C LYS A 200 6.12 -33.96 17.76
N ILE A 201 5.85 -34.08 19.06
CA ILE A 201 6.68 -33.45 20.10
C ILE A 201 8.14 -33.97 20.05
N MET A 202 8.33 -35.28 19.88
CA MET A 202 9.66 -35.87 19.76
C MET A 202 10.41 -35.34 18.53
N LEU A 203 9.73 -35.26 17.39
CA LEU A 203 10.29 -34.69 16.16
C LEU A 203 10.61 -33.20 16.31
N ASP A 204 9.74 -32.42 16.95
CA ASP A 204 9.95 -31.00 17.20
C ASP A 204 11.17 -30.78 18.12
N ASN A 205 11.36 -31.61 19.13
CA ASN A 205 12.56 -31.57 19.99
C ASN A 205 13.84 -31.91 19.20
N LEU A 206 13.82 -32.97 18.38
CA LEU A 206 14.98 -33.33 17.54
C LEU A 206 15.28 -32.23 16.51
N ASN A 207 14.26 -31.60 15.94
CA ASN A 207 14.43 -30.46 15.04
C ASN A 207 15.08 -29.28 15.75
N ALA A 208 14.63 -28.94 16.96
CA ALA A 208 15.22 -27.84 17.75
C ALA A 208 16.69 -28.12 18.10
N GLN A 209 17.03 -29.37 18.46
CA GLN A 209 18.39 -29.79 18.72
C GLN A 209 19.27 -29.72 17.46
N GLU A 210 18.79 -30.27 16.35
CA GLU A 210 19.47 -30.23 15.06
C GLU A 210 19.73 -28.78 14.64
N GLU A 211 18.72 -27.92 14.72
CA GLU A 211 18.81 -26.52 14.34
C GLU A 211 19.81 -25.76 15.22
N ALA A 212 19.72 -25.89 16.54
CA ALA A 212 20.61 -25.19 17.46
C ALA A 212 22.08 -25.61 17.26
N MET A 213 22.38 -26.90 17.17
CA MET A 213 23.74 -27.36 16.88
C MET A 213 24.20 -26.97 15.47
N THR A 214 23.32 -27.01 14.47
CA THR A 214 23.65 -26.55 13.10
C THR A 214 23.99 -25.06 13.10
N GLN A 215 23.31 -24.22 13.89
CA GLN A 215 23.62 -22.80 14.04
C GLN A 215 25.04 -22.56 14.60
N MET A 216 25.63 -23.50 15.34
CA MET A 216 27.04 -23.41 15.72
C MET A 216 27.98 -23.46 14.51
N PHE A 217 27.55 -24.06 13.40
CA PHE A 217 28.30 -24.04 12.12
C PHE A 217 27.80 -22.93 11.21
N SER A 218 26.49 -22.83 10.96
CA SER A 218 25.95 -21.89 9.98
C SER A 218 25.92 -20.45 10.46
N GLY A 219 25.97 -20.21 11.77
CA GLY A 219 25.66 -18.92 12.39
C GLY A 219 24.17 -18.63 12.45
N THR A 220 23.84 -17.45 12.99
CA THR A 220 22.47 -16.93 13.11
C THR A 220 22.26 -15.71 12.21
N ARG A 221 21.01 -15.49 11.77
CA ARG A 221 20.62 -14.35 10.95
C ARG A 221 19.41 -13.67 11.60
N ASP A 222 19.64 -12.52 12.20
CA ASP A 222 18.55 -11.70 12.72
C ASP A 222 18.03 -10.83 11.59
N LYS A 223 16.73 -10.95 11.30
CA LYS A 223 16.05 -10.19 10.25
C LYS A 223 15.12 -9.16 10.87
N GLU A 224 15.38 -7.89 10.60
CA GLU A 224 14.51 -6.77 10.94
C GLU A 224 13.83 -6.25 9.66
N GLU A 225 12.53 -6.46 9.51
CA GLU A 225 11.77 -5.92 8.37
C GLU A 225 11.56 -4.40 8.55
N LYS A 226 11.95 -3.60 7.56
CA LYS A 226 11.63 -2.18 7.46
C LYS A 226 10.81 -1.88 6.20
N THR A 227 9.88 -0.96 6.36
CA THR A 227 9.04 -0.45 5.26
C THR A 227 9.49 0.95 4.90
N PHE A 228 9.74 1.17 3.61
CA PHE A 228 10.11 2.46 3.02
C PHE A 228 9.03 2.87 2.04
N THR A 229 8.70 4.16 2.00
CA THR A 229 7.66 4.70 1.14
C THR A 229 8.27 5.73 0.19
N VAL A 230 8.07 5.54 -1.11
CA VAL A 230 8.47 6.50 -2.15
C VAL A 230 7.22 6.95 -2.89
N ARG A 231 7.04 8.26 -3.04
CA ARG A 231 5.88 8.86 -3.71
C ARG A 231 6.31 9.57 -4.98
N LEU A 232 5.60 9.31 -6.06
CA LEU A 232 5.79 9.97 -7.36
C LEU A 232 4.49 10.64 -7.78
N THR A 233 4.57 11.89 -8.26
CA THR A 233 3.41 12.59 -8.84
C THR A 233 3.49 12.50 -10.36
N PRO A 234 2.59 11.77 -11.02
CA PRO A 234 2.58 11.60 -12.47
C PRO A 234 1.95 12.80 -13.18
N ASP A 235 2.74 13.85 -13.43
CA ASP A 235 2.28 15.02 -14.20
C ASP A 235 2.36 14.78 -15.73
N ARG A 236 3.15 13.80 -16.16
CA ARG A 236 3.36 13.40 -17.56
C ARG A 236 3.67 11.91 -17.64
N GLU A 237 3.58 11.35 -18.84
CA GLU A 237 4.19 10.05 -19.11
C GLU A 237 5.70 10.11 -18.89
N PHE A 238 6.25 9.01 -18.36
CA PHE A 238 7.68 8.85 -18.19
C PHE A 238 8.07 7.41 -18.48
N ASN A 239 9.26 7.24 -19.04
CA ASN A 239 9.79 5.93 -19.41
C ASN A 239 11.13 5.73 -18.73
N ASN A 240 11.22 4.64 -17.97
CA ASN A 240 12.44 4.18 -17.32
C ASN A 240 13.11 5.26 -16.43
N GLU A 241 12.30 6.01 -15.66
CA GLU A 241 12.82 6.96 -14.67
C GLU A 241 13.22 6.23 -13.38
N VAL A 242 14.22 6.73 -12.66
CA VAL A 242 14.69 6.09 -11.42
C VAL A 242 13.72 6.43 -10.28
N ALA A 243 12.98 5.42 -9.81
CA ALA A 243 12.09 5.56 -8.67
C ALA A 243 12.85 5.61 -7.34
N PHE A 244 13.73 4.64 -7.13
CA PHE A 244 14.58 4.53 -5.96
C PHE A 244 15.83 3.72 -6.29
N ARG A 245 16.76 3.66 -5.34
CA ARG A 245 17.94 2.79 -5.44
C ARG A 245 18.03 1.87 -4.25
N PHE A 246 18.61 0.69 -4.46
CA PHE A 246 18.81 -0.28 -3.41
C PHE A 246 20.29 -0.60 -3.26
N SER A 247 20.80 -0.49 -2.04
CA SER A 247 22.17 -0.85 -1.68
C SER A 247 22.14 -2.01 -0.72
N LYS A 248 22.97 -3.03 -0.96
CA LYS A 248 23.14 -4.12 0.00
C LYS A 248 23.66 -3.64 1.36
N LYS A 249 24.32 -2.48 1.43
CA LYS A 249 24.85 -1.92 2.69
C LYS A 249 23.90 -0.92 3.35
N LEU A 250 23.25 -0.07 2.55
CA LEU A 250 22.43 1.05 3.07
C LEU A 250 20.92 0.79 3.01
N GLY A 251 20.48 -0.26 2.32
CA GLY A 251 19.06 -0.53 2.08
C GLY A 251 18.49 0.34 0.97
N VAL A 252 17.27 0.84 1.17
CA VAL A 252 16.60 1.71 0.20
C VAL A 252 17.15 3.13 0.35
N VAL A 253 17.67 3.67 -0.75
CA VAL A 253 18.20 5.04 -0.83
C VAL A 253 17.49 5.85 -1.90
N ALA A 254 17.62 7.17 -1.82
CA ALA A 254 16.96 8.10 -2.72
C ALA A 254 17.42 7.94 -4.18
N ASN A 255 16.60 8.40 -5.11
CA ASN A 255 16.84 8.32 -6.56
C ASN A 255 18.05 9.14 -7.05
N ASN A 256 18.67 9.98 -6.22
CA ASN A 256 19.85 10.78 -6.50
C ASN A 256 21.14 10.22 -5.85
N ASP A 257 21.02 9.27 -4.92
CA ASP A 257 22.17 8.65 -4.25
C ASP A 257 22.77 7.57 -5.16
N LEU A 258 24.05 7.66 -5.50
CA LEU A 258 24.72 6.70 -6.40
C LEU A 258 25.22 5.43 -5.70
N ALA A 259 25.05 5.30 -4.38
CA ALA A 259 25.52 4.16 -3.59
C ALA A 259 24.70 2.87 -3.76
N GLY A 260 23.67 2.87 -4.61
CA GLY A 260 22.76 1.73 -4.83
C GLY A 260 22.40 1.47 -6.29
N THR A 261 21.90 0.27 -6.57
CA THR A 261 21.41 -0.12 -7.90
C THR A 261 20.03 0.47 -8.17
N PRO A 262 19.79 1.09 -9.34
CA PRO A 262 18.55 1.77 -9.66
C PRO A 262 17.39 0.80 -9.93
N PHE A 263 16.22 1.19 -9.43
CA PHE A 263 14.93 0.59 -9.77
C PHE A 263 14.16 1.60 -10.59
N TYR A 264 13.74 1.17 -11.78
CA TYR A 264 13.14 2.04 -12.77
C TYR A 264 11.64 1.87 -12.81
N ILE A 265 10.93 2.98 -12.96
CA ILE A 265 9.48 3.04 -13.13
C ILE A 265 9.15 3.66 -14.49
N SER A 266 8.14 3.08 -15.13
CA SER A 266 7.57 3.61 -16.37
C SER A 266 6.06 3.76 -16.19
N LEU A 267 5.53 4.84 -16.76
CA LEU A 267 4.11 5.16 -16.74
C LEU A 267 3.69 5.54 -18.15
N LYS A 268 2.71 4.82 -18.68
CA LYS A 268 2.14 5.04 -20.01
C LYS A 268 0.64 5.22 -19.91
N ASP A 269 0.10 6.30 -20.48
CA ASP A 269 -1.34 6.52 -20.56
C ASP A 269 -1.96 5.53 -21.57
N LEU A 270 -3.04 4.86 -21.15
CA LEU A 270 -3.82 3.98 -22.01
C LEU A 270 -4.86 4.75 -22.83
N LYS A 271 -5.00 6.06 -22.61
CA LYS A 271 -5.94 6.96 -23.30
C LYS A 271 -7.37 6.44 -23.22
N SER A 272 -7.73 5.91 -22.06
CA SER A 272 -9.05 5.31 -21.80
C SER A 272 -10.18 6.34 -21.85
N VAL A 273 -9.86 7.62 -21.62
CA VAL A 273 -10.81 8.72 -21.64
C VAL A 273 -10.60 9.53 -22.92
N LYS A 274 -11.68 9.75 -23.68
CA LYS A 274 -11.67 10.67 -24.81
C LYS A 274 -11.76 12.09 -24.29
N ILE A 275 -10.64 12.78 -24.22
CA ILE A 275 -10.59 14.20 -23.88
C ILE A 275 -11.24 14.98 -25.03
N PRO A 276 -12.39 15.65 -24.82
CA PRO A 276 -12.98 16.52 -25.83
C PRO A 276 -11.99 17.64 -26.17
N GLN A 277 -11.83 18.00 -27.45
CA GLN A 277 -11.04 19.18 -27.81
C GLN A 277 -11.73 20.42 -27.22
N GLU A 278 -10.98 21.23 -26.46
CA GLU A 278 -11.47 22.53 -26.00
C GLU A 278 -11.66 23.45 -27.21
N ASP A 279 -12.88 23.45 -27.76
CA ASP A 279 -13.34 24.55 -28.58
C ASP A 279 -13.32 25.80 -27.68
N GLY A 280 -12.48 26.79 -27.99
CA GLY A 280 -12.28 28.04 -27.24
C GLY A 280 -13.51 28.96 -27.11
N LYS A 281 -14.72 28.42 -27.13
CA LYS A 281 -15.96 29.09 -26.78
C LYS A 281 -16.12 29.07 -25.27
N LYS A 282 -15.92 30.25 -24.67
CA LYS A 282 -16.40 30.73 -23.35
C LYS A 282 -16.72 29.62 -22.34
N LYS A 283 -15.96 29.56 -21.23
CA LYS A 283 -16.31 28.87 -19.98
C LYS A 283 -17.83 28.98 -19.77
N LYS A 284 -18.54 27.91 -20.14
CA LYS A 284 -19.96 27.74 -19.85
C LYS A 284 -20.05 27.86 -18.33
N ASP A 285 -21.01 28.61 -17.82
CA ASP A 285 -21.22 28.73 -16.38
C ASP A 285 -21.06 27.34 -15.75
N LEU A 286 -20.06 27.19 -14.89
CA LEU A 286 -19.61 25.93 -14.31
C LEU A 286 -20.64 25.50 -13.27
N ASP A 287 -21.83 25.15 -13.74
CA ASP A 287 -22.97 24.87 -12.91
C ASP A 287 -23.05 23.36 -12.69
N GLY A 288 -22.69 22.91 -11.49
CA GLY A 288 -22.71 21.51 -11.11
C GLY A 288 -21.57 21.07 -10.19
N ILE A 289 -21.69 19.87 -9.63
CA ILE A 289 -20.68 19.32 -8.71
C ILE A 289 -19.58 18.65 -9.53
N ALA A 290 -18.36 19.17 -9.42
CA ALA A 290 -17.18 18.69 -10.12
C ALA A 290 -16.75 17.32 -9.58
N TYR A 291 -16.32 16.44 -10.47
CA TYR A 291 -15.71 15.16 -10.16
C TYR A 291 -14.68 14.78 -11.22
N ASN A 292 -13.72 13.93 -10.86
CA ASN A 292 -12.72 13.45 -11.80
C ASN A 292 -13.27 12.26 -12.59
N VAL A 293 -12.95 12.20 -13.87
CA VAL A 293 -13.02 10.97 -14.66
C VAL A 293 -11.58 10.51 -14.88
N PRO A 294 -11.02 9.64 -14.03
CA PRO A 294 -9.60 9.28 -14.10
C PRO A 294 -9.27 8.50 -15.38
N GLY A 295 -8.09 8.79 -15.95
CA GLY A 295 -7.50 7.97 -17.01
C GLY A 295 -6.92 6.68 -16.43
N GLN A 296 -6.76 5.66 -17.26
CA GLN A 296 -6.03 4.43 -16.91
C GLN A 296 -4.61 4.51 -17.45
N ALA A 297 -3.63 4.16 -16.63
CA ALA A 297 -2.23 4.12 -17.03
C ALA A 297 -1.60 2.77 -16.69
N MET A 298 -0.76 2.28 -17.59
CA MET A 298 0.07 1.11 -17.34
C MET A 298 1.32 1.54 -16.56
N VAL A 299 1.50 0.97 -15.37
CA VAL A 299 2.69 1.17 -14.53
C VAL A 299 3.55 -0.08 -14.57
N THR A 300 4.84 0.11 -14.84
CA THR A 300 5.83 -0.97 -14.81
C THR A 300 7.00 -0.58 -13.91
N LEU A 301 7.34 -1.44 -12.96
CA LEU A 301 8.53 -1.31 -12.12
C LEU A 301 9.52 -2.43 -12.45
N THR A 302 10.79 -2.09 -12.68
CA THR A 302 11.85 -3.04 -13.04
C THR A 302 13.13 -2.77 -12.26
N ASP A 303 13.90 -3.81 -11.95
CA ASP A 303 15.27 -3.69 -11.41
C ASP A 303 16.33 -3.56 -12.52
N GLY A 304 15.89 -3.36 -13.77
CA GLY A 304 16.72 -3.33 -14.98
C GLY A 304 16.89 -4.71 -15.64
N LYS A 305 16.56 -5.81 -14.94
CA LYS A 305 16.63 -7.18 -15.48
C LYS A 305 15.27 -7.85 -15.51
N LYS A 306 14.49 -7.71 -14.45
CA LYS A 306 13.15 -8.30 -14.28
C LYS A 306 12.12 -7.24 -13.93
N LYS A 307 10.91 -7.41 -14.48
CA LYS A 307 9.73 -6.66 -14.04
C LYS A 307 9.32 -7.18 -12.66
N LEU A 308 9.25 -6.26 -11.69
CA LEU A 308 8.81 -6.53 -10.33
C LEU A 308 7.33 -6.26 -10.15
N TYR A 309 6.80 -5.34 -10.95
CA TYR A 309 5.39 -5.00 -10.99
C TYR A 309 5.01 -4.57 -12.41
N GLU A 310 3.83 -4.99 -12.84
CA GLU A 310 3.17 -4.55 -14.07
C GLU A 310 1.67 -4.57 -13.80
N GLY A 311 1.02 -3.42 -13.97
CA GLY A 311 -0.40 -3.29 -13.66
C GLY A 311 -0.98 -1.94 -14.07
N GLU A 312 -2.29 -1.91 -14.22
CA GLU A 312 -3.05 -0.71 -14.56
C GLU A 312 -3.47 0.03 -13.28
N LEU A 313 -3.25 1.35 -13.25
CA LEU A 313 -3.67 2.21 -12.16
C LEU A 313 -4.49 3.39 -12.70
N PRO A 314 -5.56 3.80 -11.98
CA PRO A 314 -6.26 5.03 -12.30
C PRO A 314 -5.40 6.23 -11.90
N ILE A 315 -5.14 7.12 -12.87
CA ILE A 315 -4.38 8.36 -12.73
C ILE A 315 -5.30 9.52 -13.11
N THR A 316 -5.60 10.40 -12.15
CA THR A 316 -6.53 11.52 -12.37
C THR A 316 -5.99 12.54 -13.36
N GLN A 317 -4.68 12.73 -13.41
CA GLN A 317 -3.99 13.66 -14.31
C GLN A 317 -4.12 13.29 -15.79
N PHE A 318 -4.39 12.02 -16.13
CA PHE A 318 -4.65 11.57 -17.51
C PHE A 318 -6.15 11.54 -17.85
N GLY A 319 -6.97 12.03 -16.93
CA GLY A 319 -8.42 12.11 -17.05
C GLY A 319 -8.92 13.49 -17.46
N VAL A 320 -10.21 13.71 -17.20
CA VAL A 320 -10.87 15.02 -17.32
C VAL A 320 -11.70 15.31 -16.08
N ILE A 321 -12.08 16.57 -15.90
CA ILE A 321 -13.05 16.97 -14.87
C ILE A 321 -14.41 17.10 -15.54
N GLU A 322 -15.42 16.47 -14.96
CA GLU A 322 -16.82 16.53 -15.39
C GLU A 322 -17.70 17.09 -14.26
N TYR A 323 -18.92 17.51 -14.60
CA TYR A 323 -19.83 18.16 -13.66
C TYR A 323 -21.17 17.43 -13.58
N LEU A 324 -21.58 17.07 -12.37
CA LEU A 324 -22.94 16.58 -12.11
C LEU A 324 -23.92 17.75 -12.19
N ALA A 325 -24.91 17.62 -13.07
CA ALA A 325 -25.89 18.67 -13.33
C ALA A 325 -26.62 19.10 -12.04
N PRO A 326 -26.78 20.41 -11.76
CA PRO A 326 -27.45 20.92 -10.57
C PRO A 326 -28.87 20.41 -10.37
N VAL A 327 -29.56 20.09 -11.48
CA VAL A 327 -30.93 19.55 -11.50
C VAL A 327 -31.05 18.23 -10.72
N LEU A 328 -29.95 17.48 -10.56
CA LEU A 328 -29.86 16.27 -9.76
C LEU A 328 -30.07 16.55 -8.25
N PHE A 329 -29.83 17.77 -7.79
CA PHE A 329 -29.86 18.16 -6.38
C PHE A 329 -31.10 19.03 -6.03
N ASN A 330 -32.22 18.78 -6.70
CA ASN A 330 -33.49 19.49 -6.48
C ASN A 330 -34.32 18.88 -5.35
N LYS A 331 -35.26 19.67 -4.80
CA LYS A 331 -36.18 19.28 -3.71
C LYS A 331 -37.01 18.00 -3.92
N ASN A 332 -37.22 17.58 -5.16
CA ASN A 332 -38.10 16.47 -5.52
C ASN A 332 -37.36 15.14 -5.68
N SER A 333 -36.05 15.09 -5.39
CA SER A 333 -35.21 13.93 -5.63
C SER A 333 -34.07 13.87 -4.61
N THR A 334 -34.04 12.83 -3.77
CA THR A 334 -32.89 12.58 -2.90
C THR A 334 -31.91 11.70 -3.65
N ILE A 335 -30.86 12.31 -4.19
CA ILE A 335 -29.77 11.58 -4.88
C ILE A 335 -28.59 11.42 -3.94
N LYS A 336 -28.14 10.18 -3.77
CA LYS A 336 -26.93 9.80 -3.05
C LYS A 336 -25.80 9.62 -4.03
N VAL A 337 -24.67 10.27 -3.78
CA VAL A 337 -23.49 10.19 -4.63
C VAL A 337 -22.30 9.68 -3.83
N TYR A 338 -21.55 8.77 -4.42
CA TYR A 338 -20.33 8.20 -3.84
C TYR A 338 -19.15 8.51 -4.76
N PHE A 339 -18.10 9.07 -4.19
CA PHE A 339 -16.84 9.34 -4.87
C PHE A 339 -15.74 8.44 -4.32
N ASP A 340 -14.80 8.06 -5.17
CA ASP A 340 -13.56 7.42 -4.75
C ASP A 340 -12.63 8.49 -4.16
N PRO A 341 -12.24 8.41 -2.88
CA PRO A 341 -11.34 9.38 -2.26
C PRO A 341 -9.95 9.46 -2.91
N ASN A 342 -9.49 8.37 -3.56
CA ASN A 342 -8.16 8.33 -4.17
C ASN A 342 -8.13 9.01 -5.53
N THR A 343 -9.21 8.87 -6.29
CA THR A 343 -9.27 9.36 -7.68
C THR A 343 -10.24 10.52 -7.86
N GLY A 344 -11.15 10.79 -6.91
CA GLY A 344 -12.25 11.72 -7.10
C GLY A 344 -13.26 11.22 -8.14
N GLY A 345 -13.14 9.95 -8.54
CA GLY A 345 -13.99 9.26 -9.50
C GLY A 345 -15.40 9.07 -8.98
N LEU A 346 -16.39 9.19 -9.86
CA LEU A 346 -17.76 8.84 -9.54
C LEU A 346 -17.88 7.31 -9.42
N LEU A 347 -18.18 6.81 -8.22
CA LEU A 347 -18.36 5.37 -7.98
C LEU A 347 -19.81 4.94 -8.21
N LYS A 348 -20.76 5.73 -7.68
CA LYS A 348 -22.18 5.38 -7.71
C LYS A 348 -23.06 6.60 -7.54
N VAL A 349 -24.20 6.59 -8.24
CA VAL A 349 -25.31 7.55 -8.07
C VAL A 349 -26.58 6.75 -7.85
N ASP A 350 -27.18 6.89 -6.67
CA ASP A 350 -28.47 6.28 -6.32
C ASP A 350 -29.53 7.36 -6.22
N ARG A 351 -30.68 7.14 -6.86
CA ARG A 351 -31.86 8.00 -6.71
C ARG A 351 -32.85 7.29 -5.80
N GLU A 352 -33.19 7.90 -4.67
CA GLU A 352 -34.35 7.45 -3.91
C GLU A 352 -35.61 7.97 -4.60
N GLU A 353 -36.42 7.05 -5.13
CA GLU A 353 -37.78 7.38 -5.54
C GLU A 353 -38.59 7.67 -4.28
N GLY A 354 -39.03 8.94 -4.15
CA GLY A 354 -39.99 9.31 -3.11
C GLY A 354 -41.27 8.50 -3.28
N LYS A 355 -41.74 7.89 -2.19
CA LYS A 355 -43.11 7.36 -2.11
C LYS A 355 -44.14 8.46 -2.26
#